data_AF-A0A0C1QLJ1-F1
#
_entry.id   AF-A0A0C1QLJ1-F1
#
_cell.length_a   1.000
_cell.length_b   1.000
_cell.length_c   1.000
_cell.angle_alpha   90.00
_cell.angle_beta   90.00
_cell.angle_gamma   90.00
#
_symmetry.space_group_name_H-M   'P 1'
#
loop_
_entity.id
_entity.type
_entity.pdbx_description
1 polymer ?
#
loop_
_entity_poly.entity_id
_entity_poly.type
_entity_poly.pdbx_seq_one_letter_code
_entity_poly.pdbx_strand_id
1 'polypeptide(L)'
;MRSLTQLVISTLICVTWSSSATAALISLDDSRFGVGSITRDTNTGLDWLDVPLSEGRRFVDVVGQFGLGGDFEGFRHASVAEWRTFIINAGIPNTDVIVTGDVTAFTNLTSLVRATGFQSVFPETFGFLNDSPYSPLRRSGYLDYFPGDVPPNYIARTVVNLNETVEFRTVGHWLVRRVPTSIPEPSVIAGLGILGLGLLVQKNLSKQ
;
A
#
# COMPACT_ATOMS: atom_id res chain seq x y z
N MET A 1 -31.18 35.67 52.12
CA MET A 1 -32.17 34.72 51.55
C MET A 1 -32.75 35.39 50.30
N ARG A 2 -32.44 35.00 49.06
CA ARG A 2 -32.46 33.66 48.46
C ARG A 2 -31.23 33.44 47.56
N SER A 3 -30.56 32.30 47.73
CA SER A 3 -29.56 31.73 46.82
C SER A 3 -30.24 30.83 45.79
N LEU A 4 -29.76 30.81 44.54
CA LEU A 4 -29.94 29.78 43.51
C LEU A 4 -28.99 30.18 42.36
N THR A 5 -27.80 29.61 42.16
CA THR A 5 -27.46 28.24 41.72
C THR A 5 -28.22 27.84 40.44
N GLN A 6 -27.47 27.47 39.39
CA GLN A 6 -27.88 27.09 38.01
C GLN A 6 -27.99 28.29 37.05
N LEU A 7 -27.19 28.43 36.00
CA LEU A 7 -26.89 27.41 34.99
C LEU A 7 -25.49 27.66 34.40
N VAL A 8 -24.51 26.97 34.97
CA VAL A 8 -23.21 26.74 34.36
C VAL A 8 -23.38 25.52 33.43
N ILE A 9 -22.85 25.62 32.21
CA ILE A 9 -22.65 24.55 31.21
C ILE A 9 -23.90 24.10 30.43
N SER A 10 -23.94 24.47 29.14
CA SER A 10 -24.24 23.54 28.03
C SER A 10 -23.92 24.21 26.69
N THR A 11 -22.68 24.67 26.51
CA THR A 11 -22.13 24.90 25.18
C THR A 11 -21.77 23.52 24.62
N LEU A 12 -22.74 22.79 24.08
CA LEU A 12 -22.48 21.56 23.33
C LEU A 12 -21.93 21.96 21.96
N ILE A 13 -20.66 22.39 21.93
CA ILE A 13 -19.89 22.46 20.70
C ILE A 13 -19.64 21.00 20.32
N CYS A 14 -20.50 20.47 19.46
CA CYS A 14 -20.20 19.27 18.70
C CYS A 14 -19.07 19.68 17.74
N VAL A 15 -17.83 19.69 18.25
CA VAL A 15 -16.64 19.62 17.41
C VAL A 15 -16.78 18.27 16.74
N THR A 16 -17.40 18.26 15.56
CA THR A 16 -17.24 17.14 14.65
C THR A 16 -15.76 17.16 14.35
N TRP A 17 -15.06 16.16 14.87
CA TRP A 17 -13.71 15.89 14.46
C TRP A 17 -13.85 15.57 12.98
N SER A 18 -13.63 16.59 12.15
CA SER A 18 -13.36 16.38 10.74
C SER A 18 -12.12 15.51 10.77
N SER A 19 -12.31 14.20 10.64
CA SER A 19 -11.21 13.31 10.35
C SER A 19 -10.59 13.88 9.08
N SER A 20 -9.50 14.62 9.24
CA SER A 20 -8.64 14.98 8.13
C SER A 20 -8.44 13.67 7.39
N ALA A 21 -8.79 13.63 6.10
CA ALA A 21 -8.53 12.47 5.28
C ALA A 21 -7.02 12.26 5.33
N THR A 22 -6.56 11.43 6.27
CA THR A 22 -5.19 10.97 6.36
C THR A 22 -4.90 10.37 5.00
N ALA A 23 -3.81 10.83 4.37
CA ALA A 23 -3.40 10.32 3.07
C ALA A 23 -3.41 8.79 3.15
N ALA A 24 -4.35 8.16 2.44
CA ALA A 24 -4.53 6.72 2.49
C ALA A 24 -3.26 6.01 2.02
N LEU A 25 -2.51 6.68 1.13
CA LEU A 25 -1.29 6.18 0.52
C LEU A 25 -0.07 6.99 1.00
N ILE A 26 1.00 6.29 1.36
CA ILE A 26 2.29 6.88 1.74
C ILE A 26 3.43 6.13 1.04
N SER A 27 4.47 6.85 0.61
CA SER A 27 5.69 6.25 0.09
C SER A 27 6.63 5.85 1.22
N LEU A 28 7.28 4.69 1.10
CA LEU A 28 8.19 4.11 2.08
C LEU A 28 9.43 3.53 1.39
N ASP A 29 10.52 3.48 2.16
CA ASP A 29 11.76 2.82 1.78
C ASP A 29 11.67 1.33 2.06
N ASP A 30 12.32 0.54 1.21
CA ASP A 30 12.53 -0.89 1.43
C ASP A 30 14.02 -1.21 1.31
N SER A 31 14.51 -2.07 2.21
CA SER A 31 15.94 -2.40 2.26
C SER A 31 16.44 -3.13 1.01
N ARG A 32 15.56 -3.82 0.28
CA ARG A 32 15.87 -4.55 -0.95
C ARG A 32 15.70 -3.67 -2.18
N PHE A 33 14.62 -2.89 -2.23
CA PHE A 33 14.23 -2.14 -3.43
C PHE A 33 14.64 -0.66 -3.42
N GLY A 34 15.08 -0.15 -2.26
CA GLY A 34 15.61 1.19 -2.10
C GLY A 34 14.57 2.22 -1.65
N VAL A 35 14.98 3.49 -1.75
CA VAL A 35 14.20 4.65 -1.27
C VAL A 35 12.92 4.82 -2.07
N GLY A 36 11.80 5.04 -1.38
CA GLY A 36 10.50 5.31 -1.98
C GLY A 36 10.04 4.24 -2.97
N SER A 37 10.36 2.97 -2.70
CA SER A 37 10.05 1.83 -3.58
C SER A 37 8.74 1.13 -3.24
N ILE A 38 8.13 1.50 -2.12
CA ILE A 38 6.88 0.94 -1.63
C ILE A 38 5.85 2.05 -1.48
N THR A 39 4.65 1.82 -2.00
CA THR A 39 3.46 2.62 -1.70
C THR A 39 2.59 1.85 -0.70
N ARG A 40 2.53 2.31 0.55
CA ARG A 40 1.67 1.71 1.59
C ARG A 40 0.27 2.28 1.54
N ASP A 41 -0.70 1.39 1.39
CA ASP A 41 -2.12 1.69 1.62
C ASP A 41 -2.47 1.43 3.09
N THR A 42 -2.59 2.52 3.85
CA THR A 42 -2.90 2.51 5.28
C THR A 42 -4.33 2.05 5.59
N ASN A 43 -5.25 2.11 4.62
CA ASN A 43 -6.63 1.64 4.80
C ASN A 43 -6.71 0.11 4.72
N THR A 44 -5.91 -0.52 3.85
CA THR A 44 -5.93 -1.98 3.64
C THR A 44 -4.81 -2.72 4.37
N GLY A 45 -3.77 -2.03 4.83
CA GLY A 45 -2.58 -2.66 5.40
C GLY A 45 -1.77 -3.43 4.36
N LEU A 46 -1.77 -2.95 3.10
CA LEU A 46 -1.00 -3.52 2.01
C LEU A 46 0.15 -2.59 1.61
N ASP A 47 1.33 -3.18 1.45
CA ASP A 47 2.48 -2.55 0.81
C ASP A 47 2.48 -2.93 -0.67
N TRP A 48 2.43 -1.93 -1.54
CA TRP A 48 2.50 -2.08 -2.99
C TRP A 48 3.92 -1.80 -3.46
N LEU A 49 4.52 -2.71 -4.21
CA LEU A 49 5.78 -2.44 -4.89
C LEU A 49 5.53 -1.47 -6.04
N ASP A 50 6.37 -0.44 -6.17
CA ASP A 50 6.33 0.45 -7.32
C ASP A 50 6.51 -0.34 -8.61
N VAL A 51 5.59 -0.14 -9.55
CA VAL A 51 5.40 -1.02 -10.71
C VAL A 51 6.67 -1.16 -11.56
N PRO A 52 7.46 -0.09 -11.80
CA PRO A 52 8.68 -0.19 -12.60
C PRO A 52 9.75 -1.14 -12.07
N LEU A 53 9.74 -1.46 -10.77
CA LEU A 53 10.71 -2.38 -10.17
C LEU A 53 10.54 -3.83 -10.64
N SER A 54 9.46 -4.11 -11.36
CA SER A 54 9.14 -5.43 -11.90
C SER A 54 8.95 -5.44 -13.42
N GLU A 55 9.21 -4.32 -14.11
CA GLU A 55 9.12 -4.20 -15.57
C GLU A 55 10.01 -5.19 -16.32
N GLY A 56 9.61 -5.48 -17.56
CA GLY A 56 10.41 -6.32 -18.45
C GLY A 56 10.53 -7.76 -17.96
N ARG A 57 9.53 -8.24 -17.23
CA ARG A 57 9.46 -9.64 -16.79
C ARG A 57 8.18 -10.31 -17.27
N ARG A 58 8.24 -11.62 -17.47
CA ARG A 58 7.06 -12.44 -17.77
C ARG A 58 6.33 -12.73 -16.48
N PHE A 59 5.00 -12.84 -16.56
CA PHE A 59 4.18 -13.18 -15.40
C PHE A 59 4.62 -14.49 -14.73
N VAL A 60 4.88 -15.53 -15.52
CA VAL A 60 5.33 -16.84 -15.00
C VAL A 60 6.70 -16.77 -14.31
N ASP A 61 7.59 -15.88 -14.77
CA ASP A 61 8.90 -15.70 -14.13
C ASP A 61 8.72 -15.07 -12.75
N VAL A 62 7.91 -14.01 -12.67
CA VAL A 62 7.65 -13.30 -11.40
C VAL A 62 6.96 -14.19 -10.38
N VAL A 63 6.04 -15.06 -10.80
CA VAL A 63 5.45 -16.07 -9.91
C VAL A 63 6.52 -16.96 -9.27
N GLY A 64 7.55 -17.33 -10.03
CA GLY A 64 8.68 -18.11 -9.53
C GLY A 64 9.58 -17.37 -8.53
N GLN A 65 9.43 -16.05 -8.37
CA GLN A 65 10.29 -15.20 -7.53
C GLN A 65 9.68 -14.82 -6.18
N PHE A 66 8.49 -15.32 -5.83
CA PHE A 66 7.82 -15.00 -4.55
C PHE A 66 8.34 -15.79 -3.34
N GLY A 67 9.06 -16.89 -3.60
CA GLY A 67 9.62 -17.75 -2.55
C GLY A 67 10.83 -17.15 -1.84
N LEU A 68 11.30 -17.85 -0.80
CA LEU A 68 12.51 -17.47 -0.05
C LEU A 68 13.71 -17.31 -0.99
N GLY A 69 14.42 -16.19 -0.88
CA GLY A 69 15.58 -15.88 -1.71
C GLY A 69 15.25 -15.46 -3.16
N GLY A 70 13.97 -15.41 -3.55
CA GLY A 70 13.54 -14.84 -4.82
C GLY A 70 13.52 -13.32 -4.80
N ASP A 71 13.58 -12.70 -5.97
CA ASP A 71 13.62 -11.23 -6.11
C ASP A 71 12.45 -10.54 -5.40
N PHE A 72 11.26 -11.14 -5.45
CA PHE A 72 10.01 -10.62 -4.90
C PHE A 72 9.52 -11.44 -3.70
N GLU A 73 10.44 -12.02 -2.93
CA GLU A 73 10.13 -12.77 -1.71
C GLU A 73 9.10 -12.06 -0.82
N GLY A 74 8.05 -12.78 -0.43
CA GLY A 74 7.00 -12.27 0.45
C GLY A 74 5.96 -11.39 -0.24
N PHE A 75 6.16 -11.02 -1.50
CA PHE A 75 5.12 -10.42 -2.35
C PHE A 75 4.29 -11.50 -3.04
N ARG A 76 3.18 -11.05 -3.62
CA ARG A 76 2.37 -11.77 -4.60
C ARG A 76 1.78 -10.77 -5.59
N HIS A 77 1.24 -11.26 -6.70
CA HIS A 77 0.35 -10.41 -7.52
C HIS A 77 -0.88 -9.98 -6.73
N ALA A 78 -1.27 -8.72 -6.93
CA ALA A 78 -2.54 -8.20 -6.47
C ALA A 78 -3.70 -8.80 -7.27
N SER A 79 -4.83 -8.95 -6.60
CA SER A 79 -6.12 -9.20 -7.25
C SER A 79 -6.66 -7.90 -7.88
N VAL A 80 -7.60 -8.03 -8.81
CA VAL A 80 -8.40 -6.92 -9.36
C VAL A 80 -9.17 -6.21 -8.26
N ALA A 81 -9.70 -6.95 -7.28
CA ALA A 81 -10.43 -6.36 -6.16
C ALA A 81 -9.52 -5.45 -5.33
N GLU A 82 -8.32 -5.93 -4.96
CA GLU A 82 -7.34 -5.14 -4.22
C GLU A 82 -6.86 -3.94 -5.02
N TRP A 83 -6.60 -4.11 -6.32
CA TRP A 83 -6.21 -3.01 -7.19
C TRP A 83 -7.29 -1.94 -7.23
N ARG A 84 -8.56 -2.30 -7.43
CA ARG A 84 -9.66 -1.33 -7.41
C ARG A 84 -9.79 -0.61 -6.07
N THR A 85 -9.68 -1.34 -4.96
CA THR A 85 -9.69 -0.72 -3.62
C THR A 85 -8.54 0.26 -3.45
N PHE A 86 -7.34 -0.08 -3.93
CA PHE A 86 -6.17 0.80 -3.90
C PHE A 86 -6.38 2.08 -4.74
N ILE A 87 -6.93 1.96 -5.95
CA ILE A 87 -7.28 3.12 -6.80
C ILE A 87 -8.34 4.02 -6.13
N ILE A 88 -9.36 3.43 -5.51
CA ILE A 88 -10.38 4.17 -4.76
C ILE A 88 -9.75 4.91 -3.57
N ASN A 89 -8.87 4.23 -2.81
CA ASN A 89 -8.14 4.82 -1.69
C ASN A 89 -7.20 5.96 -2.14
N ALA A 90 -6.73 5.93 -3.38
CA ALA A 90 -5.97 7.03 -3.99
C ALA A 90 -6.84 8.26 -4.34
N GLY A 91 -8.15 8.21 -4.11
CA GLY A 91 -9.09 9.28 -4.45
C GLY A 91 -9.65 9.19 -5.87
N ILE A 92 -9.57 8.03 -6.52
CA ILE A 92 -10.08 7.80 -7.88
C ILE A 92 -11.23 6.79 -7.81
N PRO A 93 -12.46 7.22 -7.44
CA PRO A 93 -13.57 6.28 -7.23
C PRO A 93 -14.16 5.71 -8.53
N ASN A 94 -14.00 6.41 -9.65
CA ASN A 94 -14.58 6.05 -10.94
C ASN A 94 -13.58 5.24 -11.78
N THR A 95 -13.50 3.94 -11.52
CA THR A 95 -12.70 3.01 -12.35
C THR A 95 -13.47 2.57 -13.60
N ASP A 96 -12.74 2.17 -14.64
CA ASP A 96 -13.25 1.68 -15.92
C ASP A 96 -14.05 2.71 -16.75
N VAL A 97 -13.96 4.00 -16.40
CA VAL A 97 -14.60 5.13 -17.10
C VAL A 97 -13.56 6.22 -17.36
N ILE A 98 -13.65 6.88 -18.51
CA ILE A 98 -12.83 8.07 -18.81
C ILE A 98 -13.35 9.24 -17.96
N VAL A 99 -12.48 9.82 -17.15
CA VAL A 99 -12.79 10.97 -16.31
C VAL A 99 -12.15 12.22 -16.91
N THR A 100 -12.94 13.29 -16.98
CA THR A 100 -12.59 14.57 -17.60
C THR A 100 -12.42 15.65 -16.53
N GLY A 101 -11.32 16.41 -16.58
CA GLY A 101 -11.11 17.55 -15.68
C GLY A 101 -10.03 17.33 -14.62
N ASP A 102 -10.41 17.27 -13.33
CA ASP A 102 -9.46 17.22 -12.22
C ASP A 102 -8.63 15.92 -12.22
N VAL A 103 -7.34 16.07 -12.52
CA VAL A 103 -6.36 14.97 -12.62
C VAL A 103 -5.43 14.90 -11.40
N THR A 104 -5.73 15.63 -10.33
CA THR A 104 -4.85 15.74 -9.15
C THR A 104 -4.63 14.38 -8.49
N ALA A 105 -5.71 13.64 -8.21
CA ALA A 105 -5.62 12.30 -7.62
C ALA A 105 -4.84 11.32 -8.51
N PHE A 106 -5.06 11.39 -9.83
CA PHE A 106 -4.33 10.59 -10.81
C PHE A 106 -2.83 10.90 -10.83
N THR A 107 -2.47 12.19 -10.84
CA THR A 107 -1.07 12.64 -10.85
C THR A 107 -0.36 12.26 -9.56
N ASN A 108 -1.03 12.41 -8.42
CA ASN A 108 -0.49 11.99 -7.12
C ASN A 108 -0.25 10.49 -7.08
N LEU A 109 -1.20 9.68 -7.55
CA LEU A 109 -1.05 8.24 -7.59
C LEU A 109 0.10 7.82 -8.51
N THR A 110 0.14 8.31 -9.74
CA THR A 110 1.19 7.97 -10.71
C THR A 110 2.58 8.44 -10.26
N SER A 111 2.67 9.51 -9.45
CA SER A 111 3.92 9.90 -8.79
C SER A 111 4.34 8.93 -7.68
N LEU A 112 3.39 8.28 -6.99
CA LEU A 112 3.68 7.31 -5.93
C LEU A 112 4.11 5.96 -6.51
N VAL A 113 3.29 5.37 -7.39
CA VAL A 113 3.56 4.02 -7.94
C VAL A 113 4.49 4.02 -9.15
N ARG A 114 4.82 5.22 -9.62
CA ARG A 114 5.69 5.54 -10.75
C ARG A 114 5.13 5.10 -12.11
N ALA A 115 5.58 5.77 -13.16
CA ALA A 115 5.19 5.48 -14.53
C ALA A 115 6.03 4.34 -15.10
N THR A 116 5.40 3.44 -15.85
CA THR A 116 6.03 2.38 -16.65
C THR A 116 6.20 2.73 -18.12
N GLY A 117 5.61 3.85 -18.54
CA GLY A 117 5.67 4.37 -19.89
C GLY A 117 5.19 5.81 -19.94
N PHE A 118 5.31 6.40 -21.13
CA PHE A 118 4.84 7.75 -21.38
C PHE A 118 4.14 7.83 -22.74
N GLN A 119 2.93 8.37 -22.75
CA GLN A 119 2.25 8.82 -23.95
C GLN A 119 2.57 10.30 -24.16
N SER A 120 3.49 10.59 -25.09
CA SER A 120 4.10 11.92 -25.24
C SER A 120 4.89 12.33 -23.99
N VAL A 121 4.32 13.17 -23.12
CA VAL A 121 4.94 13.62 -21.86
C VAL A 121 4.15 13.17 -20.62
N PHE A 122 3.09 12.39 -20.81
CA PHE A 122 2.16 12.04 -19.73
C PHE A 122 2.41 10.61 -19.24
N PRO A 123 2.44 10.42 -17.91
CA PRO A 123 2.81 9.14 -17.33
C PRO A 123 1.70 8.10 -17.50
N GLU A 124 2.11 6.88 -17.82
CA GLU A 124 1.27 5.69 -17.78
C GLU A 124 1.85 4.69 -16.80
N THR A 125 0.98 3.96 -16.10
CA THR A 125 1.41 2.84 -15.25
C THR A 125 0.61 1.60 -15.66
N PHE A 126 1.33 0.56 -16.07
CA PHE A 126 0.73 -0.66 -16.56
C PHE A 126 1.34 -1.88 -15.90
N GLY A 127 0.51 -2.80 -15.39
CA GLY A 127 1.03 -4.02 -14.77
C GLY A 127 0.05 -5.19 -14.72
N PHE A 128 0.60 -6.40 -14.61
CA PHE A 128 -0.16 -7.63 -14.45
C PHE A 128 -0.83 -7.75 -13.06
N LEU A 129 -2.00 -8.40 -13.03
CA LEU A 129 -2.78 -8.82 -11.87
C LEU A 129 -3.01 -10.34 -11.89
N ASN A 130 -3.42 -10.92 -10.75
CA ASN A 130 -3.59 -12.37 -10.62
C ASN A 130 -4.92 -12.92 -11.18
N ASP A 131 -5.94 -12.08 -11.33
CA ASP A 131 -7.31 -12.53 -11.57
C ASP A 131 -7.62 -12.68 -13.06
N SER A 132 -7.29 -13.83 -13.66
CA SER A 132 -7.83 -14.20 -14.97
C SER A 132 -8.40 -15.61 -14.94
N PRO A 133 -9.65 -15.81 -15.42
CA PRO A 133 -10.21 -17.14 -15.60
C PRO A 133 -9.68 -17.85 -16.84
N TYR A 134 -8.89 -17.18 -17.68
CA TYR A 134 -8.43 -17.69 -18.97
C TYR A 134 -6.92 -17.89 -18.92
N SER A 135 -6.41 -19.11 -18.85
CA SER A 135 -4.99 -19.39 -19.12
C SER A 135 -4.78 -19.48 -20.64
N PRO A 136 -3.69 -18.92 -21.21
CA PRO A 136 -2.52 -18.30 -20.56
C PRO A 136 -2.65 -16.78 -20.38
N LEU A 137 -3.86 -16.22 -20.33
CA LEU A 137 -4.07 -14.78 -20.24
C LEU A 137 -4.14 -14.31 -18.79
N ARG A 138 -3.67 -13.09 -18.52
CA ARG A 138 -3.73 -12.45 -17.21
C ARG A 138 -4.32 -11.07 -17.35
N ARG A 139 -5.19 -10.70 -16.41
CA ARG A 139 -5.69 -9.34 -16.34
C ARG A 139 -4.56 -8.40 -15.94
N SER A 140 -4.75 -7.15 -16.28
CA SER A 140 -3.82 -6.08 -15.97
C SER A 140 -4.56 -4.86 -15.44
N GLY A 141 -3.94 -4.16 -14.49
CA GLY A 141 -4.37 -2.85 -14.03
C GLY A 141 -3.63 -1.76 -14.80
N TYR A 142 -4.35 -0.72 -15.20
CA TYR A 142 -3.85 0.32 -16.09
C TYR A 142 -4.27 1.71 -15.62
N LEU A 143 -3.31 2.63 -15.57
CA LEU A 143 -3.48 4.06 -15.36
C LEU A 143 -3.00 4.79 -16.61
N ASP A 144 -3.89 5.55 -17.24
CA ASP A 144 -3.60 6.26 -18.49
C ASP A 144 -4.12 7.68 -18.47
N TYR A 145 -3.39 8.54 -19.15
CA TYR A 145 -3.68 9.95 -19.28
C TYR A 145 -3.79 10.32 -20.75
N PHE A 146 -4.92 10.93 -21.13
CA PHE A 146 -5.20 11.38 -22.48
C PHE A 146 -5.07 12.91 -22.56
N PRO A 147 -3.92 13.42 -23.03
CA PRO A 147 -3.65 14.86 -23.02
C PRO A 147 -4.26 15.62 -24.20
N GLY A 148 -4.69 14.92 -25.24
CA GLY A 148 -5.23 15.53 -26.45
C GLY A 148 -6.60 16.21 -26.24
N ASP A 149 -7.23 15.95 -25.10
CA ASP A 149 -8.53 16.50 -24.74
C ASP A 149 -8.39 17.78 -23.90
N VAL A 150 -9.29 18.73 -24.14
CA VAL A 150 -9.38 19.97 -23.35
C VAL A 150 -10.79 20.04 -22.76
N PRO A 151 -10.96 19.83 -21.44
CA PRO A 151 -9.93 19.59 -20.43
C PRO A 151 -9.34 18.16 -20.52
N PRO A 152 -8.17 17.91 -19.90
CA PRO A 152 -7.51 16.61 -19.97
C PRO A 152 -8.37 15.49 -19.39
N ASN A 153 -8.13 14.29 -19.90
CA ASN A 153 -8.83 13.08 -19.51
C ASN A 153 -7.85 12.06 -18.91
N TYR A 154 -8.35 11.21 -18.02
CA TYR A 154 -7.59 10.03 -17.55
C TYR A 154 -8.53 8.83 -17.40
N ILE A 155 -7.94 7.64 -17.28
CA ILE A 155 -8.67 6.43 -16.92
C ILE A 155 -7.82 5.55 -16.00
N ALA A 156 -8.47 4.99 -14.99
CA ALA A 156 -7.95 3.86 -14.23
C ALA A 156 -8.84 2.65 -14.53
N ARG A 157 -8.31 1.62 -15.20
CA ARG A 157 -9.11 0.46 -15.64
C ARG A 157 -8.43 -0.88 -15.51
N THR A 158 -9.24 -1.94 -15.50
CA THR A 158 -8.77 -3.33 -15.57
C THR A 158 -9.28 -4.01 -16.83
N VAL A 159 -8.56 -3.94 -17.96
CA VAL A 159 -9.19 -4.33 -19.24
C VAL A 159 -8.30 -5.10 -20.21
N VAL A 160 -7.00 -5.26 -19.97
CA VAL A 160 -6.15 -6.01 -20.91
C VAL A 160 -5.87 -7.42 -20.40
N ASN A 161 -6.25 -8.41 -21.20
CA ASN A 161 -5.79 -9.77 -21.05
C ASN A 161 -4.45 -9.90 -21.78
N LEU A 162 -3.35 -9.89 -21.03
CA LEU A 162 -2.00 -10.05 -21.56
C LEU A 162 -1.60 -11.53 -21.46
N ASN A 163 -0.86 -12.03 -22.46
CA ASN A 163 -0.33 -13.38 -22.40
C ASN A 163 0.77 -13.47 -21.32
N GLU A 164 0.64 -14.41 -20.39
CA GLU A 164 1.52 -14.59 -19.23
C GLU A 164 2.96 -15.01 -19.59
N THR A 165 3.17 -15.42 -20.84
CA THR A 165 4.47 -15.85 -21.39
C THR A 165 5.21 -14.74 -22.13
N VAL A 166 4.56 -13.59 -22.36
CA VAL A 166 5.16 -12.47 -23.10
C VAL A 166 5.74 -11.45 -22.13
N GLU A 167 6.93 -10.98 -22.44
CA GLU A 167 7.57 -9.85 -21.78
C GLU A 167 7.20 -8.56 -22.50
N PHE A 168 6.82 -7.54 -21.74
CA PHE A 168 6.65 -6.18 -22.25
C PHE A 168 7.55 -5.25 -21.45
N ARG A 169 8.40 -4.49 -22.15
CA ARG A 169 9.36 -3.57 -21.52
C ARG A 169 8.70 -2.44 -20.72
N THR A 170 7.45 -2.12 -21.02
CA THR A 170 6.68 -1.02 -20.41
C THR A 170 5.54 -1.53 -19.51
N VAL A 171 5.55 -2.82 -19.17
CA VAL A 171 4.55 -3.43 -18.28
C VAL A 171 5.30 -4.10 -17.13
N GLY A 172 4.95 -3.70 -15.91
CA GLY A 172 5.42 -4.35 -14.69
C GLY A 172 4.36 -5.28 -14.10
N HIS A 173 4.38 -5.42 -12.78
CA HIS A 173 3.46 -6.25 -12.03
C HIS A 173 2.96 -5.46 -10.83
N TRP A 174 1.64 -5.49 -10.62
CA TRP A 174 1.05 -4.97 -9.40
C TRP A 174 1.30 -5.99 -8.28
N LEU A 175 2.38 -5.80 -7.53
CA LEU A 175 2.80 -6.70 -6.47
C LEU A 175 2.45 -6.11 -5.11
N VAL A 176 1.89 -6.95 -4.24
CA VAL A 176 1.50 -6.59 -2.88
C VAL A 176 2.04 -7.58 -1.86
N ARG A 177 2.31 -7.06 -0.67
CA ARG A 177 2.48 -7.85 0.54
C ARG A 177 1.68 -7.21 1.67
N ARG A 178 1.37 -7.98 2.72
CA ARG A 178 0.86 -7.38 3.96
C ARG A 178 1.96 -6.58 4.62
N VAL A 179 1.60 -5.47 5.27
CA VAL A 179 2.53 -4.74 6.13
C VAL A 179 3.16 -5.75 7.10
N PRO A 180 4.50 -5.84 7.15
CA PRO A 180 5.17 -6.73 8.10
C PRO A 180 4.69 -6.37 9.50
N THR A 181 4.07 -7.31 10.19
CA THR A 181 3.78 -7.12 11.61
C THR A 181 5.13 -7.03 12.29
N SER A 182 5.49 -5.86 12.83
CA SER A 182 6.61 -5.78 13.76
C SER A 182 6.26 -6.73 14.91
N ILE A 183 6.89 -7.90 14.95
CA ILE A 183 6.81 -8.76 16.13
C ILE A 183 7.39 -7.91 17.26
N PRO A 184 6.63 -7.57 18.32
CA PRO A 184 7.22 -6.91 19.46
C PRO A 184 8.35 -7.81 19.93
N GLU A 185 9.59 -7.32 19.91
CA GLU A 185 10.68 -8.13 20.42
C GLU A 185 10.34 -8.57 21.86
N PRO A 186 10.50 -9.84 22.24
CA PRO A 186 10.26 -10.29 23.62
C PRO A 186 11.19 -9.65 24.68
N SER A 187 12.00 -8.65 24.32
CA SER A 187 13.20 -8.23 25.04
C SER A 187 12.98 -7.25 26.20
N VAL A 188 11.73 -6.88 26.56
CA VAL A 188 11.48 -6.06 27.77
C VAL A 188 10.81 -6.83 28.92
N ILE A 189 10.04 -7.90 28.64
CA ILE A 189 9.27 -8.57 29.70
C ILE A 189 10.07 -9.71 30.39
N ALA A 190 11.09 -10.28 29.74
CA ALA A 190 11.92 -11.32 30.36
C ALA A 190 13.16 -10.80 31.11
N GLY A 191 13.59 -9.55 30.87
CA GLY A 191 14.84 -8.99 31.42
C GLY A 191 14.77 -8.50 32.87
N LEU A 192 13.58 -8.24 33.41
CA LEU A 192 13.42 -7.78 34.80
C LEU A 192 13.12 -8.92 35.80
N GLY A 193 12.93 -10.15 35.32
CA GLY A 193 12.56 -11.30 36.16
C GLY A 193 13.69 -12.07 36.83
N ILE A 194 14.95 -11.92 36.39
CA ILE A 194 16.06 -12.77 36.85
C ILE A 194 17.03 -12.05 37.81
N LEU A 195 16.98 -10.72 37.92
CA LEU A 195 17.80 -9.99 38.90
C LEU A 195 17.20 -9.95 40.33
N GLY A 196 15.96 -10.43 40.52
CA GLY A 196 15.26 -10.38 41.82
C GLY A 196 15.39 -11.60 42.74
N LEU A 197 15.88 -12.75 42.25
CA LEU A 197 15.88 -14.00 43.03
C LEU A 197 17.25 -14.43 43.57
N GLY A 198 18.29 -13.60 43.42
CA GLY A 198 19.65 -13.88 43.94
C GLY A 198 19.93 -13.38 45.37
N LEU A 199 19.05 -12.58 45.98
CA LEU A 199 19.35 -11.86 47.23
C LEU A 199 18.61 -12.36 48.49
N LEU A 200 17.86 -13.47 48.43
CA LEU A 200 17.06 -13.94 49.58
C LEU A 200 17.51 -15.24 50.26
N VAL A 201 18.64 -15.85 49.87
CA VAL A 201 19.10 -17.11 50.51
C VAL A 201 20.27 -16.93 51.49
N GLN A 202 20.91 -15.76 51.56
CA GLN A 202 22.12 -15.59 52.36
C GLN A 202 21.92 -14.92 53.73
N LYS A 203 20.98 -15.42 54.56
CA LYS A 203 20.86 -14.94 55.96
C LYS A 203 20.59 -15.98 57.06
N ASN A 204 20.72 -17.28 56.80
CA ASN A 204 20.47 -18.32 57.80
C ASN A 204 21.65 -19.27 58.11
N LEU A 205 22.90 -18.86 57.89
CA LEU A 205 24.07 -19.66 58.28
C LEU A 205 25.07 -18.84 59.10
N SER A 206 24.73 -18.52 60.35
CA SER A 206 25.74 -18.23 61.40
C SER A 206 25.12 -18.14 62.80
N LYS A 207 24.76 -19.28 63.41
CA LYS A 207 24.75 -19.47 64.88
C LYS A 207 24.98 -20.95 65.23
N GLN A 208 26.23 -21.32 65.38
CA GLN A 208 26.70 -22.32 66.33
C GLN A 208 27.90 -21.71 67.06
#